data_AF-A0A2A5JKH4-F1
#
_entry.id   AF-A0A2A5JKH4-F1
#
_cell.length_a   1.000
_cell.length_b   1.000
_cell.length_c   1.000
_cell.angle_alpha   90.00
_cell.angle_beta   90.00
_cell.angle_gamma   90.00
#
_symmetry.space_group_name_H-M   'P 1'
#
loop_
_entity.id
_entity.type
_entity.pdbx_description
1 polymer ?
#
loop_
_entity_poly.entity_id
_entity_poly.type
_entity_poly.pdbx_seq_one_letter_code
_entity_poly.pdbx_strand_id
1 'polypeptide(L)'
;MTKSLLRQAFVIIAAMLLLSACGSDEDAARGDKDTPGFAATMYFDALYNQKNFDAAIAIATPRHARIMRSYGTASQFARNLVNMQYDEVTIEVDMTNQSLREQYGNTAKINLIFTGQLRGEQVDDMRSVSMVRKKGKWYVDKILADPFAR
;
A
#
# COMPACT_ATOMS: atom_id res chain seq x y z
N MET A 1 -13.23 -47.73 -26.17
CA MET A 1 -12.20 -47.19 -25.24
C MET A 1 -11.94 -45.68 -25.37
N THR A 2 -12.44 -44.98 -26.39
CA THR A 2 -12.13 -43.55 -26.64
C THR A 2 -12.91 -42.55 -25.77
N LYS A 3 -14.16 -42.87 -25.38
CA LYS A 3 -15.01 -41.96 -24.58
C LYS A 3 -14.55 -41.78 -23.12
N SER A 4 -13.89 -42.80 -22.55
CA SER A 4 -13.38 -42.74 -21.16
C SER A 4 -12.12 -41.90 -21.06
N LEU A 5 -11.24 -41.97 -22.08
CA LEU A 5 -10.05 -41.11 -22.18
C LEU A 5 -10.44 -39.65 -22.40
N LEU A 6 -11.49 -39.36 -23.17
CA LEU A 6 -12.02 -38.01 -23.38
C LEU A 6 -12.61 -37.41 -22.09
N ARG A 7 -13.32 -38.23 -21.29
CA ARG A 7 -13.83 -37.84 -19.96
C ARG A 7 -12.69 -37.58 -18.96
N GLN A 8 -11.67 -38.44 -18.94
CA GLN A 8 -10.50 -38.25 -18.09
C GLN A 8 -9.70 -36.99 -18.46
N ALA A 9 -9.52 -36.73 -19.76
CA ALA A 9 -8.89 -35.50 -20.24
C ALA A 9 -9.68 -34.24 -19.82
N PHE A 10 -11.01 -34.28 -19.88
CA PHE A 10 -11.85 -33.17 -19.45
C PHE A 10 -11.74 -32.88 -17.94
N VAL A 11 -11.69 -33.92 -17.11
CA VAL A 11 -11.51 -33.77 -15.64
C VAL A 11 -10.12 -33.23 -15.31
N ILE A 12 -9.08 -33.68 -16.02
CA ILE A 12 -7.70 -33.22 -15.83
C ILE A 12 -7.54 -31.75 -16.26
N ILE A 13 -8.16 -31.33 -17.35
CA ILE A 13 -8.16 -29.92 -17.82
C ILE A 13 -8.94 -29.02 -16.85
N ALA A 14 -10.08 -29.48 -16.33
CA ALA A 14 -10.85 -28.75 -15.32
C ALA A 14 -10.08 -28.61 -13.98
N ALA A 15 -9.30 -29.63 -13.60
CA ALA A 15 -8.46 -29.57 -12.41
C ALA A 15 -7.26 -28.63 -12.57
N MET A 16 -6.68 -28.52 -13.77
CA MET A 16 -5.61 -27.55 -14.05
C MET A 16 -6.09 -26.09 -14.00
N LEU A 17 -7.35 -25.82 -14.35
CA LEU A 17 -7.94 -24.47 -14.23
C LEU A 17 -8.16 -24.03 -12.78
N LEU A 18 -8.20 -24.97 -11.82
CA LEU A 18 -8.29 -24.65 -10.39
C LEU A 18 -6.91 -24.33 -9.77
N LEU A 19 -5.81 -24.69 -10.43
CA LEU A 19 -4.45 -24.43 -9.95
C LEU A 19 -3.94 -23.03 -10.32
N SER A 20 -4.59 -22.33 -11.27
CA SER A 20 -4.24 -20.95 -11.64
C SER A 20 -4.90 -19.87 -10.75
N ALA A 21 -5.54 -20.27 -9.64
CA ALA A 21 -6.14 -19.33 -8.69
C ALA A 21 -5.21 -18.92 -7.54
N CYS A 22 -3.98 -19.42 -7.50
CA CYS A 22 -2.98 -19.01 -6.51
C CYS A 22 -2.06 -17.95 -7.13
N GLY A 23 -2.62 -16.77 -7.38
CA GLY A 23 -1.91 -15.62 -7.92
C GLY A 23 -2.08 -14.41 -6.99
N SER A 24 -0.95 -14.04 -6.38
CA SER A 24 -0.56 -12.75 -5.81
C SER A 24 -1.34 -12.15 -4.62
N ASP A 25 -0.57 -11.80 -3.58
CA ASP A 25 -0.63 -10.56 -2.76
C ASP A 25 -0.50 -10.84 -1.25
N GLU A 26 0.63 -11.42 -0.83
CA GLU A 26 0.94 -11.59 0.61
C GLU A 26 2.15 -10.77 1.11
N ASP A 27 2.84 -10.03 0.23
CA ASP A 27 4.06 -9.32 0.63
C ASP A 27 3.86 -7.84 1.01
N ALA A 28 2.74 -7.21 0.67
CA ALA A 28 2.59 -5.78 0.91
C ALA A 28 2.47 -5.39 2.39
N ALA A 29 2.03 -6.28 3.29
CA ALA A 29 1.91 -5.96 4.72
C ALA A 29 1.82 -7.20 5.62
N ARG A 30 2.96 -7.67 6.15
CA ARG A 30 2.98 -8.64 7.26
C ARG A 30 2.61 -7.92 8.57
N GLY A 31 1.45 -8.23 9.18
CA GLY A 31 1.08 -7.66 10.48
C GLY A 31 -0.42 -7.67 10.81
N ASP A 32 -0.76 -7.15 12.00
CA ASP A 32 -2.15 -6.96 12.44
C ASP A 32 -2.84 -5.86 11.61
N LYS A 33 -3.97 -6.22 10.99
CA LYS A 33 -4.74 -5.40 10.06
C LYS A 33 -5.38 -4.17 10.73
N ASP A 34 -5.52 -4.20 12.06
CA ASP A 34 -6.14 -3.11 12.82
C ASP A 34 -5.13 -2.05 13.30
N THR A 35 -3.86 -2.16 12.87
CA THR A 35 -2.80 -1.21 13.24
C THR A 35 -2.78 0.02 12.32
N PRO A 36 -2.36 1.18 12.84
CA PRO A 36 -2.14 2.37 12.00
C PRO A 36 -1.03 2.13 10.96
N GLY A 37 -0.03 1.31 11.28
CA GLY A 37 1.04 0.93 10.36
C GLY A 37 0.50 0.19 9.14
N PHE A 38 -0.32 -0.84 9.35
CA PHE A 38 -0.97 -1.58 8.26
C PHE A 38 -1.80 -0.66 7.35
N ALA A 39 -2.64 0.20 7.94
CA ALA A 39 -3.46 1.14 7.17
C ALA A 39 -2.60 2.14 6.37
N ALA A 40 -1.48 2.60 6.94
CA ALA A 40 -0.54 3.49 6.26
C ALA A 40 0.13 2.78 5.07
N THR A 41 0.59 1.55 5.25
CA THR A 41 1.17 0.73 4.19
C THR A 41 0.18 0.50 3.06
N MET A 42 -1.05 0.08 3.37
CA MET A 42 -2.11 -0.12 2.36
C MET A 42 -2.47 1.15 1.59
N TYR A 43 -2.41 2.32 2.23
CA TYR A 43 -2.63 3.59 1.56
C TYR A 43 -1.58 3.86 0.47
N PHE A 44 -0.29 3.62 0.78
CA PHE A 44 0.78 3.84 -0.18
C PHE A 44 0.90 2.73 -1.23
N ASP A 45 0.63 1.49 -0.85
CA ASP A 45 0.56 0.37 -1.79
C ASP A 45 -0.52 0.61 -2.86
N ALA A 46 -1.69 1.11 -2.45
CA ALA A 46 -2.74 1.52 -3.36
C ALA A 46 -2.28 2.63 -4.33
N LEU A 47 -1.45 3.58 -3.86
CA LEU A 47 -0.94 4.68 -4.69
C LEU A 47 0.14 4.25 -5.68
N TYR A 48 1.12 3.48 -5.22
CA TYR A 48 2.35 3.20 -5.97
C TYR A 48 2.30 1.89 -6.74
N ASN A 49 1.86 0.81 -6.09
CA ASN A 49 1.89 -0.53 -6.68
C ASN A 49 0.59 -0.83 -7.42
N GLN A 50 -0.56 -0.66 -6.77
CA GLN A 50 -1.87 -0.94 -7.39
C GLN A 50 -2.32 0.15 -8.37
N LYS A 51 -1.75 1.36 -8.25
CA LYS A 51 -2.13 2.55 -9.04
C LYS A 51 -3.64 2.85 -8.95
N ASN A 52 -4.26 2.54 -7.81
CA ASN A 52 -5.67 2.69 -7.54
C ASN A 52 -5.91 3.89 -6.62
N PHE A 53 -6.23 5.03 -7.25
CA PHE A 53 -6.37 6.28 -6.52
C PHE A 53 -7.55 6.30 -5.55
N ASP A 54 -8.67 5.68 -5.95
CA ASP A 54 -9.88 5.63 -5.13
C ASP A 54 -9.69 4.74 -3.90
N ALA A 55 -8.94 3.65 -4.01
CA ALA A 55 -8.56 2.82 -2.87
C ALA A 55 -7.73 3.61 -1.85
N ALA A 56 -6.74 4.38 -2.31
CA ALA A 56 -5.96 5.25 -1.43
C ALA A 56 -6.84 6.35 -0.79
N ILE A 57 -7.73 6.97 -1.57
CA ILE A 57 -8.68 7.97 -1.08
C ILE A 57 -9.62 7.40 0.00
N ALA A 58 -10.01 6.14 -0.10
CA ALA A 58 -10.86 5.47 0.90
C ALA A 58 -10.17 5.31 2.27
N ILE A 59 -8.83 5.31 2.30
CA ILE A 59 -8.01 5.23 3.51
C ILE A 59 -7.58 6.63 3.99
N ALA A 60 -7.98 7.69 3.30
CA ALA A 60 -7.69 9.08 3.66
C ALA A 60 -8.81 9.74 4.47
N THR A 61 -8.48 10.73 5.32
CA THR A 61 -9.51 11.58 5.93
C THR A 61 -10.21 12.43 4.85
N PRO A 62 -11.46 12.90 5.06
CA PRO A 62 -12.16 13.71 4.05
C PRO A 62 -11.40 14.97 3.62
N ARG A 63 -10.62 15.57 4.54
CA ARG A 63 -9.76 16.71 4.21
C ARG A 63 -8.63 16.28 3.28
N HIS A 64 -7.90 15.22 3.64
CA HIS A 64 -6.77 14.71 2.85
C HIS A 64 -7.23 14.19 1.48
N ALA A 65 -8.35 13.47 1.43
CA ALA A 65 -9.00 13.03 0.19
C ALA A 65 -9.34 14.18 -0.77
N ARG A 66 -9.71 15.36 -0.25
CA ARG A 66 -9.95 16.55 -1.08
C ARG A 66 -8.66 17.07 -1.71
N ILE A 67 -7.58 17.08 -0.93
CA ILE A 67 -6.23 17.45 -1.41
C ILE A 67 -5.79 16.43 -2.47
N MET A 68 -5.96 15.13 -2.23
CA MET A 68 -5.68 14.11 -3.23
C MET A 68 -6.41 14.40 -4.54
N ARG A 69 -7.73 14.56 -4.51
CA ARG A 69 -8.54 14.80 -5.72
C ARG A 69 -8.14 16.05 -6.50
N SER A 70 -7.59 17.09 -5.87
CA SER A 70 -7.13 18.28 -6.62
C SER A 70 -5.95 18.00 -7.55
N TYR A 71 -5.25 16.87 -7.40
CA TYR A 71 -4.18 16.45 -8.31
C TYR A 71 -4.67 15.59 -9.49
N GLY A 72 -5.94 15.19 -9.53
CA GLY A 72 -6.53 14.43 -10.65
C GLY A 72 -6.25 12.92 -10.64
N THR A 73 -4.98 12.51 -10.58
CA THR A 73 -4.57 11.08 -10.65
C THR A 73 -3.61 10.67 -9.54
N ALA A 74 -3.54 9.37 -9.24
CA ALA A 74 -2.56 8.81 -8.30
C ALA A 74 -1.12 9.18 -8.69
N SER A 75 -0.76 9.08 -9.97
CA SER A 75 0.59 9.42 -10.44
C SER A 75 0.90 10.91 -10.35
N GLN A 76 -0.06 11.81 -10.59
CA GLN A 76 0.14 13.25 -10.38
C GLN A 76 0.27 13.59 -8.90
N PHE A 77 -0.55 12.96 -8.03
CA PHE A 77 -0.44 13.11 -6.59
C PHE A 77 0.91 12.61 -6.07
N ALA A 78 1.31 11.40 -6.46
CA ALA A 78 2.57 10.77 -6.07
C ALA A 78 3.80 11.59 -6.52
N ARG A 79 3.81 12.07 -7.78
CA ARG A 79 4.91 12.89 -8.30
C ARG A 79 5.03 14.23 -7.59
N ASN A 80 3.91 14.92 -7.35
CA ASN A 80 3.95 16.30 -6.88
C ASN A 80 4.00 16.44 -5.36
N LEU A 81 3.36 15.53 -4.61
CA LEU A 81 3.29 15.65 -3.16
C LEU A 81 4.47 14.96 -2.46
N VAL A 82 4.99 13.88 -3.07
CA VAL A 82 5.98 13.03 -2.42
C VAL A 82 7.30 12.94 -3.18
N ASN A 83 7.41 13.51 -4.38
CA ASN A 83 8.63 13.51 -5.21
C ASN A 83 9.27 12.13 -5.40
N MET A 84 8.47 11.06 -5.24
CA MET A 84 8.92 9.68 -5.34
C MET A 84 8.38 9.10 -6.64
N GLN A 85 9.29 8.71 -7.52
CA GLN A 85 8.98 8.00 -8.76
C GLN A 85 9.61 6.61 -8.62
N TYR A 86 8.78 5.59 -8.50
CA TYR A 86 9.20 4.20 -8.47
C TYR A 86 8.49 3.46 -9.61
N ASP A 87 9.20 2.53 -10.25
CA ASP A 87 8.60 1.57 -11.16
C ASP A 87 7.83 0.50 -10.37
N GLU A 88 8.43 0.06 -9.25
CA GLU A 88 7.90 -0.84 -8.22
C GLU A 88 8.55 -0.47 -6.86
N VAL A 89 7.80 -0.57 -5.75
CA VAL A 89 8.29 -0.20 -4.42
C VAL A 89 7.82 -1.16 -3.33
N THR A 90 8.75 -1.58 -2.48
CA THR A 90 8.48 -2.25 -1.22
C THR A 90 8.27 -1.20 -0.14
N ILE A 91 7.19 -1.32 0.64
CA ILE A 91 6.80 -0.34 1.66
C ILE A 91 6.78 -1.05 3.01
N GLU A 92 7.66 -0.62 3.91
CA GLU A 92 7.80 -1.23 5.23
C GLU A 92 7.54 -0.20 6.33
N VAL A 93 6.95 -0.64 7.44
CA VAL A 93 6.87 0.19 8.64
C VAL A 93 8.24 0.19 9.30
N ASP A 94 8.77 1.37 9.60
CA ASP A 94 9.95 1.49 10.45
C ASP A 94 9.58 1.03 11.87
N MET A 95 10.09 -0.13 12.26
CA MET A 95 9.82 -0.78 13.54
C MET A 95 10.71 -0.28 14.68
N THR A 96 11.52 0.77 14.46
CA THR A 96 12.29 1.38 15.55
C THR A 96 11.37 1.85 16.67
N ASN A 97 11.88 1.80 17.91
CA ASN A 97 11.11 2.11 19.12
C ASN A 97 10.37 3.46 19.08
N GLN A 98 10.86 4.43 18.30
CA GLN A 98 10.23 5.74 18.16
C GLN A 98 8.91 5.67 17.39
N SER A 99 8.87 4.98 16.24
CA SER A 99 7.69 4.84 15.38
C SER A 99 6.53 4.10 16.07
N LEU A 100 6.83 3.14 16.95
CA LEU A 100 5.81 2.40 17.72
C LEU A 100 5.26 3.19 18.92
N ARG A 101 6.05 4.11 19.49
CA ARG A 101 5.69 4.92 20.67
C ARG A 101 4.81 6.13 20.36
N GLU A 102 4.71 6.53 19.09
CA GLU A 102 3.97 7.73 18.67
C GLU A 102 2.45 7.48 18.50
N GLN A 103 1.91 6.38 19.03
CA GLN A 103 0.48 6.08 19.08
C GLN A 103 -0.13 6.60 20.40
N TYR A 104 -1.01 7.58 20.31
CA TYR A 104 -1.69 8.17 21.45
C TYR A 104 -3.21 8.23 21.19
N GLY A 105 -3.96 7.37 21.88
CA GLY A 105 -5.42 7.32 21.79
C GLY A 105 -5.92 7.11 20.36
N ASN A 106 -6.45 8.17 19.75
CA ASN A 106 -7.00 8.16 18.39
C ASN A 106 -6.07 8.76 17.34
N THR A 107 -4.80 8.98 17.66
CA THR A 107 -3.81 9.53 16.72
C THR A 107 -2.55 8.69 16.75
N ALA A 108 -1.87 8.59 15.61
CA ALA A 108 -0.57 7.95 15.51
C ALA A 108 0.29 8.67 14.47
N LYS A 109 1.61 8.64 14.65
CA LYS A 109 2.55 8.99 13.58
C LYS A 109 3.36 7.74 13.22
N ILE A 110 3.40 7.44 11.93
CA ILE A 110 4.00 6.22 11.38
C ILE A 110 5.11 6.64 10.43
N ASN A 111 6.30 6.08 10.61
CA ASN A 111 7.38 6.20 9.65
C ASN A 111 7.39 4.97 8.75
N LEU A 112 7.49 5.20 7.46
CA LEU A 112 7.53 4.17 6.42
C LEU A 112 8.82 4.29 5.64
N ILE A 113 9.42 3.14 5.32
CA ILE A 113 10.59 3.01 4.46
C ILE A 113 10.09 2.53 3.09
N PHE A 114 10.55 3.19 2.04
CA PHE A 114 10.24 2.89 0.66
C PHE A 114 11.52 2.45 -0.01
N THR A 115 11.58 1.21 -0.49
CA THR A 115 12.71 0.68 -1.26
C THR A 115 12.20 0.22 -2.61
N GLY A 116 12.63 0.89 -3.66
CA GLY A 116 12.15 0.62 -5.01
C GLY A 116 13.22 0.82 -6.07
N GLN A 117 12.83 0.61 -7.32
CA GLN A 117 13.67 0.84 -8.49
C GLN A 117 13.18 2.07 -9.26
N LEU A 118 14.11 2.90 -9.71
CA LEU A 118 13.85 3.99 -10.65
C LEU A 118 14.91 3.93 -11.75
N ARG A 119 14.49 3.65 -12.98
CA ARG A 119 15.40 3.58 -14.15
C ARG A 119 16.54 2.57 -13.97
N GLY A 120 16.29 1.50 -13.23
CA GLY A 120 17.27 0.43 -12.96
C GLY A 120 18.23 0.71 -11.80
N GLU A 121 18.06 1.82 -11.08
CA GLU A 121 18.80 2.13 -9.85
C GLU A 121 17.88 2.00 -8.63
N GLN A 122 18.42 1.39 -7.56
CA GLN A 122 17.71 1.33 -6.29
C GLN A 122 17.61 2.73 -5.68
N VAL A 123 16.41 3.09 -5.27
CA VAL A 123 16.12 4.34 -4.56
C VAL A 123 15.42 4.00 -3.26
N ASP A 124 15.97 4.49 -2.16
CA ASP A 124 15.38 4.38 -0.83
C ASP A 124 14.89 5.76 -0.36
N ASP A 125 13.68 5.84 0.18
CA ASP A 125 13.12 7.05 0.80
C ASP A 125 12.39 6.69 2.10
N MET A 126 12.15 7.67 2.96
CA MET A 126 11.40 7.53 4.20
C MET A 126 10.32 8.60 4.31
N ARG A 127 9.12 8.21 4.73
CA ARG A 127 8.02 9.17 4.97
C ARG A 127 7.35 8.96 6.29
N SER A 128 7.13 10.06 7.00
CA SER A 128 6.26 10.10 8.16
C SER A 128 4.83 10.47 7.76
N VAL A 129 3.85 9.76 8.28
CA VAL A 129 2.43 10.08 8.10
C VAL A 129 1.72 10.23 9.43
N SER A 130 0.81 11.21 9.50
CA SER A 130 -0.12 11.36 10.61
C SER A 130 -1.39 10.58 10.32
N MET A 131 -1.79 9.76 11.29
CA MET A 131 -2.93 8.86 11.25
C MET A 131 -3.96 9.28 12.30
N VAL A 132 -5.24 9.14 11.97
CA VAL A 132 -6.35 9.37 12.90
C VAL A 132 -7.29 8.17 12.90
N ARG A 133 -7.67 7.71 14.10
CA ARG A 133 -8.66 6.65 14.30
C ARG A 133 -10.07 7.23 14.39
N LYS A 134 -10.98 6.74 13.54
CA LYS A 134 -12.40 7.10 13.57
C LYS A 134 -13.25 5.85 13.46
N LYS A 135 -14.14 5.64 14.44
CA LYS A 135 -15.05 4.47 14.48
C LYS A 135 -14.29 3.14 14.30
N GLY A 136 -13.19 2.99 15.03
CA GLY A 136 -12.37 1.77 15.01
C GLY A 136 -11.35 1.67 13.87
N LYS A 137 -11.49 2.44 12.79
CA LYS A 137 -10.61 2.39 11.61
C LYS A 137 -9.58 3.53 11.58
N TRP A 138 -8.40 3.25 11.05
CA TRP A 138 -7.33 4.24 10.87
C TRP A 138 -7.39 4.88 9.49
N TYR A 139 -7.10 6.17 9.43
CA TYR A 139 -7.08 6.95 8.20
C TYR A 139 -5.84 7.86 8.16
N VAL A 140 -5.26 8.02 6.98
CA VAL A 140 -4.20 9.00 6.73
C VAL A 140 -4.79 10.41 6.76
N ASP A 141 -4.33 11.25 7.70
CA ASP A 141 -4.75 12.65 7.79
C ASP A 141 -3.78 13.61 7.08
N LYS A 142 -2.49 13.28 7.10
CA LYS A 142 -1.45 14.10 6.48
C LYS A 142 -0.20 13.28 6.19
N ILE A 143 0.39 13.49 5.00
CA ILE A 143 1.77 13.12 4.74
C ILE A 143 2.66 14.26 5.23
N LEU A 144 3.57 13.96 6.14
CA LEU A 144 4.44 14.96 6.74
C LEU A 144 5.63 15.20 5.81
N ALA A 145 6.09 16.45 5.76
CA ALA A 145 7.33 16.77 5.06
C ALA A 145 8.49 16.04 5.76
N ASP A 146 9.50 15.66 4.99
CA ASP A 146 10.72 15.09 5.54
C ASP A 146 11.35 16.12 6.51
N PRO A 147 11.49 15.82 7.80
CA PRO A 147 12.12 16.72 8.75
C PRO A 147 13.61 16.96 8.47
N PHE A 148 14.24 16.15 7.60
CA PHE A 148 15.64 16.22 7.24
C PHE A 148 15.91 16.84 5.86
N ALA A 149 14.87 17.13 5.07
CA ALA A 149 14.99 17.88 3.83
C ALA A 149 15.36 19.33 4.14
N ARG A 150 16.66 19.64 4.11
CA ARG A 150 17.22 21.00 4.13
C ARG A 150 17.62 21.44 2.75
#